data_AF-A0A7Z7G3P1-F1
#
_entry.id   AF-A0A7Z7G3P1-F1
#
_cell.length_a   1.000
_cell.length_b   1.000
_cell.length_c   1.000
_cell.angle_alpha   90.00
_cell.angle_beta   90.00
_cell.angle_gamma   90.00
#
_symmetry.space_group_name_H-M   'P 1'
#
loop_
_entity.id
_entity.type
_entity.pdbx_description
1 polymer ?
#
loop_
_entity_poly.entity_id
_entity_poly.type
_entity_poly.pdbx_seq_one_letter_code
_entity_poly.pdbx_strand_id
1 'polypeptide(L)'
;MNEQAKHDLMANNTEIQQTHTREFLSHQLDIEAESDEGNRYWIGVVSASHVEKGVEGGFAQLCHGKVASLRRMNAGDWLIYYSPRTSMQGGKVLQAFTAIGRIIDDQVYTYHVSDSFVPHRRNVHYYPCQQVKIADLLDQLILTRGQARWGYPFRYGHLQIQREDFLKIAVAMLGTEAENLLTGNKKN
;
A
#
# COMPACT_ATOMS: atom_id res chain seq x y z
N MET A 1 28.33 54.05 5.10
CA MET A 1 27.61 53.20 4.12
C MET A 1 26.25 53.83 3.88
N ASN A 2 25.96 54.27 2.65
CA ASN A 2 24.75 55.03 2.29
C ASN A 2 23.48 54.18 2.48
N GLU A 3 22.37 54.82 2.81
CA GLU A 3 21.05 54.23 3.02
C GLU A 3 20.59 53.40 1.80
N GLN A 4 20.91 53.86 0.59
CA GLN A 4 20.69 53.11 -0.65
C GLN A 4 21.45 51.78 -0.70
N ALA A 5 22.72 51.76 -0.28
CA ALA A 5 23.54 50.54 -0.30
C ALA A 5 23.11 49.50 0.75
N LYS A 6 22.47 49.94 1.84
CA LYS A 6 21.85 49.03 2.82
C LYS A 6 20.55 48.43 2.29
N HIS A 7 19.73 49.23 1.61
CA HIS A 7 18.49 48.79 1.00
C HIS A 7 18.75 47.74 -0.10
N ASP A 8 19.74 47.99 -0.96
CA ASP A 8 20.10 47.08 -2.06
C ASP A 8 20.68 45.75 -1.53
N LEU A 9 21.48 45.79 -0.45
CA LEU A 9 22.00 44.58 0.20
C LEU A 9 20.90 43.75 0.89
N MET A 10 19.92 44.41 1.51
CA MET A 10 18.77 43.75 2.14
C MET A 10 17.82 43.14 1.12
N ALA A 11 17.56 43.83 0.00
CA ALA A 11 16.74 43.31 -1.09
C ALA A 11 17.38 42.07 -1.72
N ASN A 12 18.68 42.11 -2.01
CA ASN A 12 19.41 40.98 -2.62
C ASN A 12 19.47 39.77 -1.68
N ASN A 13 19.67 39.98 -0.37
CA ASN A 13 19.62 38.88 0.61
C ASN A 13 18.20 38.30 0.77
N THR A 14 17.16 39.12 0.66
CA THR A 14 15.77 38.66 0.71
C THR A 14 15.42 37.84 -0.52
N GLU A 15 15.87 38.27 -1.70
CA GLU A 15 15.63 37.57 -2.97
C GLU A 15 16.41 36.24 -3.06
N ILE A 16 17.64 36.20 -2.53
CA ILE A 16 18.42 34.96 -2.38
C ILE A 16 17.74 34.00 -1.39
N GLN A 17 17.26 34.49 -0.24
CA GLN A 17 16.53 33.66 0.73
C GLN A 17 15.20 33.15 0.17
N GLN A 18 14.44 33.99 -0.56
CA GLN A 18 13.19 33.58 -1.20
C GLN A 18 13.41 32.56 -2.31
N THR A 19 14.46 32.70 -3.12
CA THR A 19 14.80 31.75 -4.19
C THR A 19 15.22 30.40 -3.61
N HIS A 20 16.07 30.40 -2.57
CA HIS A 20 16.53 29.17 -1.91
C HIS A 20 15.38 28.46 -1.17
N THR A 21 14.46 29.23 -0.58
CA THR A 21 13.25 28.68 0.06
C THR A 21 12.29 28.10 -0.98
N ARG A 22 12.15 28.72 -2.16
CA ARG A 22 11.33 28.20 -3.26
C ARG A 22 11.91 26.93 -3.87
N GLU A 23 13.21 26.87 -4.10
CA GLU A 23 13.88 25.66 -4.60
C GLU A 23 13.85 24.51 -3.59
N PHE A 24 13.99 24.81 -2.30
CA PHE A 24 13.85 23.81 -1.24
C PHE A 24 12.42 23.28 -1.13
N LEU A 25 11.42 24.18 -1.18
CA LEU A 25 10.01 23.79 -1.15
C LEU A 25 9.58 23.04 -2.42
N SER A 26 10.09 23.41 -3.60
CA SER A 26 9.82 22.66 -4.83
C SER A 26 10.44 21.27 -4.78
N HIS A 27 11.71 21.15 -4.33
CA HIS A 27 12.33 19.84 -4.16
C HIS A 27 11.61 18.97 -3.12
N GLN A 28 11.16 19.56 -2.00
CA GLN A 28 10.40 18.86 -0.98
C GLN A 28 9.05 18.37 -1.52
N LEU A 29 8.34 19.20 -2.28
CA LEU A 29 7.08 18.84 -2.94
C LEU A 29 7.28 17.80 -4.07
N ASP A 30 8.37 17.90 -4.83
CA ASP A 30 8.72 16.94 -5.88
C ASP A 30 9.07 15.56 -5.29
N ILE A 31 9.77 15.51 -4.14
CA ILE A 31 10.07 14.27 -3.40
C ILE A 31 8.79 13.64 -2.84
N GLU A 32 7.85 14.46 -2.35
CA GLU A 32 6.56 13.99 -1.84
C GLU A 32 5.65 13.48 -2.96
N ALA A 33 5.68 14.12 -4.13
CA ALA A 33 4.98 13.68 -5.34
C ALA A 33 5.60 12.41 -5.97
N GLU A 34 6.92 12.29 -6.03
CA GLU A 34 7.63 11.09 -6.50
C GLU A 34 7.31 9.84 -5.64
N SER A 35 6.98 10.05 -4.37
CA SER A 35 6.76 8.94 -3.42
C SER A 35 5.49 8.11 -3.68
N ASP A 36 4.58 8.57 -4.54
CA ASP A 36 3.34 7.85 -4.91
C ASP A 36 3.21 7.54 -6.42
N GLU A 37 3.92 8.25 -7.30
CA GLU A 37 3.81 8.06 -8.77
C GLU A 37 4.45 6.76 -9.31
N GLY A 38 5.23 6.04 -8.50
CA GLY A 38 5.86 4.77 -8.89
C GLY A 38 5.31 3.50 -8.22
N ASN A 39 4.44 3.64 -7.21
CA ASN A 39 4.01 2.50 -6.40
C ASN A 39 2.98 1.65 -7.15
N ARG A 40 3.11 0.33 -7.06
CA ARG A 40 2.10 -0.62 -7.54
C ARG A 40 1.21 -1.08 -6.38
N TYR A 41 -0.02 -1.40 -6.74
CA TYR A 41 -1.06 -1.80 -5.80
C TYR A 41 -1.46 -3.24 -6.07
N TRP A 42 -1.37 -4.09 -5.05
CA TRP A 42 -1.55 -5.53 -5.17
C TRP A 42 -2.69 -6.02 -4.30
N ILE A 43 -3.43 -7.00 -4.80
CA ILE A 43 -4.32 -7.84 -4.01
C ILE A 43 -3.69 -9.23 -3.88
N GLY A 44 -3.55 -9.70 -2.64
CA GLY A 44 -3.24 -11.08 -2.29
C GLY A 44 -4.51 -11.83 -1.88
N VAL A 45 -4.73 -13.04 -2.42
CA VAL A 45 -5.92 -13.84 -2.10
C VAL A 45 -5.55 -14.98 -1.17
N VAL A 46 -5.90 -14.85 0.11
CA VAL A 46 -5.50 -15.75 1.20
C VAL A 46 -6.61 -15.86 2.24
N SER A 47 -6.79 -17.03 2.86
CA SER A 47 -7.79 -17.19 3.94
C SER A 47 -7.49 -16.29 5.14
N ALA A 48 -8.52 -15.75 5.80
CA ALA A 48 -8.33 -14.79 6.89
C ALA A 48 -7.39 -15.28 8.00
N SER A 49 -7.53 -16.53 8.43
CA SER A 49 -6.66 -17.11 9.47
C SER A 49 -5.18 -17.25 9.07
N HIS A 50 -4.87 -17.23 7.77
CA HIS A 50 -3.48 -17.17 7.30
C HIS A 50 -3.00 -15.73 7.16
N VAL A 51 -3.89 -14.79 6.80
CA VAL A 51 -3.60 -13.36 6.79
C VAL A 51 -3.25 -12.88 8.20
N GLU A 52 -4.01 -13.28 9.22
CA GLU A 52 -3.75 -12.95 10.63
C GLU A 52 -2.32 -13.30 11.06
N LYS A 53 -1.84 -14.50 10.71
CA LYS A 53 -0.46 -14.92 10.99
C LYS A 53 0.58 -14.05 10.28
N GLY A 54 0.27 -13.64 9.05
CA GLY A 54 1.12 -12.72 8.28
C GLY A 54 1.17 -11.33 8.91
N VAL A 55 0.02 -10.83 9.37
CA VAL A 55 -0.09 -9.54 10.06
C VAL A 55 0.68 -9.55 11.37
N GLU A 56 0.47 -10.56 12.22
CA GLU A 56 1.19 -10.72 13.49
C GLU A 56 2.71 -10.83 13.29
N GLY A 57 3.14 -11.52 12.24
CA GLY A 57 4.54 -11.69 11.91
C GLY A 57 5.16 -10.62 11.02
N GLY A 58 4.42 -9.61 10.57
CA GLY A 58 4.92 -8.56 9.68
C GLY A 58 5.38 -9.07 8.30
N PHE A 59 4.76 -10.12 7.76
CA PHE A 59 5.16 -10.70 6.48
C PHE A 59 3.99 -10.98 5.54
N ALA A 60 4.26 -10.97 4.23
CA ALA A 60 3.41 -11.50 3.19
C ALA A 60 3.87 -12.90 2.77
N GLN A 61 2.92 -13.83 2.64
CA GLN A 61 3.11 -15.15 2.07
C GLN A 61 1.94 -15.45 1.14
N LEU A 62 2.19 -15.60 -0.16
CA LEU A 62 1.16 -15.77 -1.19
C LEU A 62 1.31 -17.08 -1.96
N CYS A 63 0.24 -17.47 -2.66
CA CYS A 63 0.26 -18.57 -3.64
C CYS A 63 0.90 -19.87 -3.11
N HIS A 64 0.54 -20.28 -1.89
CA HIS A 64 1.10 -21.45 -1.19
C HIS A 64 2.60 -21.35 -0.89
N GLY A 65 3.13 -20.13 -0.68
CA GLY A 65 4.53 -19.90 -0.38
C GLY A 65 5.43 -19.80 -1.62
N LYS A 66 4.85 -19.70 -2.82
CA LYS A 66 5.60 -19.54 -4.07
C LYS A 66 6.20 -18.14 -4.20
N VAL A 67 7.41 -18.08 -4.75
CA VAL A 67 8.21 -16.85 -4.86
C VAL A 67 7.68 -15.85 -5.91
N ALA A 68 7.00 -16.33 -6.95
CA ALA A 68 6.71 -15.54 -8.16
C ALA A 68 5.90 -14.26 -7.89
N SER A 69 4.86 -14.34 -7.06
CA SER A 69 4.04 -13.18 -6.71
C SER A 69 4.81 -12.16 -5.87
N LEU A 70 5.64 -12.64 -4.93
CA LEU A 70 6.42 -11.77 -4.05
C LEU A 70 7.51 -11.01 -4.80
N ARG A 71 8.11 -11.61 -5.84
CA ARG A 71 9.12 -10.95 -6.69
C ARG A 71 8.56 -9.84 -7.58
N ARG A 72 7.25 -9.78 -7.78
CA ARG A 72 6.61 -8.72 -8.56
C ARG A 72 6.38 -7.45 -7.75
N MET A 73 6.46 -7.54 -6.43
CA MET A 73 6.33 -6.36 -5.57
C MET A 73 7.69 -5.67 -5.44
N ASN A 74 7.69 -4.37 -5.21
CA ASN A 74 8.87 -3.58 -4.88
C ASN A 74 8.71 -2.94 -3.49
N ALA A 75 9.80 -2.51 -2.87
CA ALA A 75 9.74 -1.64 -1.70
C ALA A 75 8.85 -0.42 -2.01
N GLY A 76 7.98 -0.07 -1.08
CA GLY A 76 7.02 1.02 -1.26
C GLY A 76 5.67 0.62 -1.89
N ASP A 77 5.58 -0.52 -2.59
CA ASP A 77 4.32 -1.05 -3.12
C ASP A 77 3.30 -1.30 -2.00
N TRP A 78 2.02 -1.28 -2.35
CA TRP A 78 0.92 -1.57 -1.44
C TRP A 78 0.37 -2.98 -1.64
N LEU A 79 0.01 -3.63 -0.53
CA LEU A 79 -0.63 -4.93 -0.51
C LEU A 79 -1.93 -4.88 0.30
N ILE A 80 -3.03 -5.29 -0.34
CA ILE A 80 -4.31 -5.57 0.31
C ILE A 80 -4.56 -7.06 0.27
N TYR A 81 -4.99 -7.64 1.39
CA TYR A 81 -5.48 -9.00 1.43
C TYR A 81 -6.98 -9.07 1.17
N TYR A 82 -7.38 -9.89 0.22
CA TYR A 82 -8.75 -10.35 0.05
C TYR A 82 -8.86 -11.81 0.54
N SER A 83 -9.81 -12.06 1.43
CA SER A 83 -10.08 -13.37 2.00
C SER A 83 -11.43 -13.91 1.52
N PRO A 84 -11.43 -14.90 0.60
CA PRO A 84 -12.66 -15.57 0.17
C PRO A 84 -13.33 -16.34 1.30
N ARG A 85 -12.53 -16.88 2.23
CA ARG A 85 -12.96 -17.71 3.36
C ARG A 85 -12.17 -17.42 4.62
N THR A 86 -12.75 -17.78 5.77
CA THR A 86 -12.12 -17.62 7.08
C THR A 86 -10.90 -18.53 7.25
N SER A 87 -10.96 -19.77 6.76
CA SER A 87 -9.86 -20.74 6.78
C SER A 87 -9.72 -21.47 5.43
N MET A 88 -8.55 -22.05 5.19
CA MET A 88 -8.25 -22.79 3.96
C MET A 88 -9.10 -24.08 3.85
N GLN A 89 -9.30 -24.79 4.95
CA GLN A 89 -10.04 -26.05 5.02
C GLN A 89 -11.32 -25.84 5.84
N GLY A 90 -12.49 -26.05 5.21
CA GLY A 90 -13.79 -25.95 5.89
C GLY A 90 -14.22 -24.53 6.31
N GLY A 91 -13.48 -23.49 5.96
CA GLY A 91 -13.79 -22.11 6.33
C GLY A 91 -15.11 -21.62 5.74
N LYS A 92 -15.84 -20.80 6.51
CA LYS A 92 -17.06 -20.13 6.05
C LYS A 92 -16.68 -19.10 4.98
N VAL A 93 -17.63 -18.83 4.08
CA VAL A 93 -17.49 -17.75 3.09
C VAL A 93 -17.34 -16.43 3.84
N LEU A 94 -16.28 -15.69 3.50
CA LEU A 94 -15.98 -14.39 4.10
C LEU A 94 -16.10 -13.26 3.09
N GLN A 95 -15.43 -13.40 1.94
CA GLN A 95 -15.42 -12.43 0.82
C GLN A 95 -15.22 -11.00 1.29
N ALA A 96 -14.09 -10.76 1.96
CA ALA A 96 -13.77 -9.46 2.53
C ALA A 96 -12.30 -9.09 2.30
N PHE A 97 -12.03 -7.79 2.26
CA PHE A 97 -10.69 -7.26 2.44
C PHE A 97 -10.35 -7.26 3.93
N THR A 98 -9.23 -7.86 4.30
CA THR A 98 -8.93 -8.26 5.70
C THR A 98 -7.66 -7.67 6.29
N ALA A 99 -6.72 -7.25 5.44
CA ALA A 99 -5.53 -6.53 5.88
C ALA A 99 -5.01 -5.61 4.77
N ILE A 100 -4.31 -4.55 5.15
CA ILE A 100 -3.66 -3.60 4.24
C ILE A 100 -2.29 -3.22 4.80
N GLY A 101 -1.29 -3.15 3.94
CA GLY A 101 0.08 -2.85 4.33
C GLY A 101 0.95 -2.38 3.18
N ARG A 102 2.14 -1.88 3.54
CA ARG A 102 3.17 -1.41 2.61
C ARG A 102 4.38 -2.33 2.64
N ILE A 103 4.91 -2.66 1.47
CA ILE A 103 6.10 -3.48 1.33
C ILE A 103 7.31 -2.70 1.84
N ILE A 104 8.07 -3.29 2.77
CA ILE A 104 9.15 -2.59 3.48
C ILE A 104 10.44 -2.53 2.64
N ASP A 105 10.80 -3.65 2.01
CA ASP A 105 12.07 -3.83 1.32
C ASP A 105 11.92 -4.67 0.05
N ASP A 106 13.01 -4.83 -0.70
CA ASP A 106 13.11 -5.67 -1.89
C ASP A 106 13.45 -7.14 -1.64
N GLN A 107 13.56 -7.55 -0.37
CA GLN A 107 14.04 -8.86 -0.02
C GLN A 107 12.91 -9.89 0.07
N VAL A 108 13.03 -10.95 -0.72
CA VAL A 108 12.22 -12.15 -0.59
C VAL A 108 13.08 -13.25 0.03
N TYR A 109 12.67 -13.76 1.18
CA TYR A 109 13.43 -14.74 1.96
C TYR A 109 12.61 -16.02 2.16
N THR A 110 13.30 -17.12 2.50
CA THR A 110 12.66 -18.38 2.88
C THR A 110 12.45 -18.44 4.38
N TYR A 111 11.39 -19.09 4.82
CA TYR A 111 11.11 -19.33 6.24
C TYR A 111 10.82 -20.80 6.46
N HIS A 112 11.62 -21.46 7.31
CA HIS A 112 11.43 -22.87 7.61
C HIS A 112 10.25 -23.07 8.57
N VAL A 113 9.13 -23.58 8.05
CA VAL A 113 7.96 -23.94 8.89
C VAL A 113 8.07 -25.41 9.32
N SER A 114 8.46 -26.29 8.40
CA SER A 114 8.73 -27.70 8.64
C SER A 114 9.66 -28.24 7.56
N ASP A 115 10.19 -29.45 7.75
CA ASP A 115 11.09 -30.11 6.78
C ASP A 115 10.48 -30.26 5.38
N SER A 116 9.14 -30.32 5.31
CA SER A 116 8.38 -30.43 4.06
C SER A 116 7.81 -29.10 3.55
N PHE A 117 7.98 -28.00 4.29
CA PHE A 117 7.38 -26.71 3.94
C PHE A 117 8.28 -25.52 4.30
N VAL A 118 8.92 -25.00 3.26
CA VAL A 118 9.78 -23.80 3.31
C VAL A 118 9.21 -22.73 2.38
N PRO A 119 8.20 -21.97 2.82
CA PRO A 119 7.63 -20.90 2.02
C PRO A 119 8.58 -19.72 1.83
N HIS A 120 8.35 -18.97 0.76
CA HIS A 120 8.88 -17.63 0.59
C HIS A 120 8.00 -16.59 1.28
N ARG A 121 8.65 -15.60 1.89
CA ARG A 121 8.05 -14.47 2.59
C ARG A 121 8.70 -13.16 2.18
N ARG A 122 8.00 -12.06 2.44
CA ARG A 122 8.48 -10.69 2.26
C ARG A 122 7.98 -9.82 3.39
N ASN A 123 8.78 -8.85 3.82
CA ASN A 123 8.44 -7.96 4.93
C ASN A 123 7.37 -6.94 4.53
N VAL A 124 6.35 -6.79 5.38
CA VAL A 124 5.24 -5.86 5.17
C VAL A 124 4.95 -5.13 6.47
N HIS A 125 4.81 -3.82 6.37
CA HIS A 125 4.29 -2.99 7.44
C HIS A 125 2.76 -2.91 7.30
N TYR A 126 2.03 -3.54 8.22
CA TYR A 126 0.56 -3.52 8.21
C TYR A 126 0.01 -2.36 9.03
N TYR A 127 -1.09 -1.79 8.55
CA TYR A 127 -1.81 -0.72 9.24
C TYR A 127 -3.04 -1.29 9.98
N PRO A 128 -3.40 -0.76 11.17
CA PRO A 128 -4.68 -1.05 11.79
C PRO A 128 -5.82 -0.71 10.83
N CYS A 129 -6.72 -1.66 10.59
CA CYS A 129 -7.80 -1.50 9.63
C CYS A 129 -9.05 -2.27 10.04
N GLN A 130 -10.20 -1.84 9.54
CA GLN A 130 -11.44 -2.62 9.60
C GLN A 130 -11.56 -3.56 8.41
N GLN A 131 -12.22 -4.69 8.62
CA GLN A 131 -12.57 -5.61 7.55
C GLN A 131 -13.71 -5.03 6.71
N VAL A 132 -13.60 -5.09 5.37
CA VAL A 132 -14.60 -4.56 4.43
C VAL A 132 -15.13 -5.67 3.53
N LYS A 133 -16.45 -5.86 3.45
CA LYS A 133 -17.04 -6.84 2.54
C LYS A 133 -16.89 -6.35 1.10
N ILE A 134 -16.45 -7.22 0.19
CA ILE A 134 -16.34 -6.82 -1.22
C ILE A 134 -17.70 -6.45 -1.81
N ALA A 135 -18.78 -7.05 -1.30
CA ALA A 135 -20.16 -6.75 -1.68
C ALA A 135 -20.50 -5.26 -1.57
N ASP A 136 -19.94 -4.55 -0.58
CA ASP A 136 -20.21 -3.13 -0.35
C ASP A 136 -19.50 -2.22 -1.38
N LEU A 137 -18.52 -2.78 -2.11
CA LEU A 137 -17.68 -2.05 -3.07
C LEU A 137 -17.85 -2.54 -4.52
N LEU A 138 -18.64 -3.59 -4.79
CA LEU A 138 -18.72 -4.21 -6.12
C LEU A 138 -19.02 -3.22 -7.26
N ASP A 139 -19.92 -2.28 -7.03
CA ASP A 139 -20.31 -1.29 -8.03
C ASP A 139 -19.41 -0.06 -8.08
N GLN A 140 -18.38 0.01 -7.23
CA GLN A 140 -17.49 1.15 -7.11
C GLN A 140 -16.10 0.87 -7.70
N LEU A 141 -15.66 -0.38 -7.70
CA LEU A 141 -14.33 -0.77 -8.19
C LEU A 141 -14.35 -1.00 -9.70
N ILE A 142 -13.38 -0.45 -10.42
CA ILE A 142 -13.10 -0.71 -11.83
C ILE A 142 -12.94 -2.22 -12.06
N LEU A 143 -12.31 -2.93 -11.12
CA LEU A 143 -12.12 -4.38 -11.12
C LEU A 143 -13.44 -5.18 -11.22
N THR A 144 -14.54 -4.68 -10.65
CA THR A 144 -15.77 -5.46 -10.45
C THR A 144 -17.04 -4.85 -11.06
N ARG A 145 -17.08 -3.53 -11.25
CA ARG A 145 -18.28 -2.81 -11.71
C ARG A 145 -18.74 -3.30 -13.08
N GLY A 146 -20.01 -3.66 -13.19
CA GLY A 146 -20.61 -4.16 -14.42
C GLY A 146 -20.17 -5.58 -14.83
N GLN A 147 -19.42 -6.30 -13.98
CA GLN A 147 -18.92 -7.63 -14.29
C GLN A 147 -19.75 -8.72 -13.60
N ALA A 148 -20.52 -9.49 -14.38
CA ALA A 148 -21.29 -10.62 -13.86
C ALA A 148 -20.41 -11.70 -13.19
N ARG A 149 -19.15 -11.84 -13.63
CA ARG A 149 -18.15 -12.77 -13.08
C ARG A 149 -17.03 -12.04 -12.35
N TRP A 150 -17.36 -11.04 -11.52
CA TRP A 150 -16.42 -10.24 -10.75
C TRP A 150 -15.41 -11.05 -9.91
N GLY A 151 -15.76 -12.27 -9.51
CA GLY A 151 -14.89 -13.15 -8.72
C GLY A 151 -13.74 -13.80 -9.51
N TYR A 152 -13.80 -13.78 -10.85
CA TYR A 152 -12.85 -14.51 -11.70
C TYR A 152 -11.37 -14.07 -11.54
N PRO A 153 -11.03 -12.77 -11.44
CA PRO A 153 -9.64 -12.35 -11.25
C PRO A 153 -9.00 -12.89 -9.96
N PHE A 154 -9.78 -13.08 -8.90
CA PHE A 154 -9.27 -13.53 -7.60
C PHE A 154 -8.79 -14.99 -7.60
N ARG A 155 -9.16 -15.78 -8.61
CA ARG A 155 -8.77 -17.20 -8.72
C ARG A 155 -7.26 -17.41 -8.87
N TYR A 156 -6.52 -16.38 -9.30
CA TYR A 156 -5.08 -16.46 -9.55
C TYR A 156 -4.24 -16.32 -8.27
N GLY A 157 -4.85 -15.99 -7.13
CA GLY A 157 -4.13 -15.89 -5.85
C GLY A 157 -3.42 -14.55 -5.63
N HIS A 158 -3.18 -13.78 -6.69
CA HIS A 158 -2.47 -12.50 -6.67
C HIS A 158 -2.77 -11.71 -7.94
N LEU A 159 -3.03 -10.41 -7.82
CA LEU A 159 -3.28 -9.52 -8.95
C LEU A 159 -2.87 -8.08 -8.64
N GLN A 160 -2.47 -7.35 -9.68
CA GLN A 160 -2.27 -5.91 -9.61
C GLN A 160 -3.62 -5.21 -9.84
N ILE A 161 -3.86 -4.12 -9.13
CA ILE A 161 -5.03 -3.25 -9.32
C ILE A 161 -4.60 -1.82 -9.64
N GLN A 162 -5.54 -1.04 -10.16
CA GLN A 162 -5.34 0.39 -10.39
C GLN A 162 -5.36 1.18 -9.07
N ARG A 163 -4.72 2.34 -9.07
CA ARG A 163 -4.65 3.23 -7.90
C ARG A 163 -6.05 3.62 -7.41
N GLU A 164 -6.98 3.87 -8.31
CA GLU A 164 -8.35 4.28 -8.00
C GLU A 164 -9.13 3.21 -7.23
N ASP A 165 -8.90 1.93 -7.57
CA ASP A 165 -9.51 0.81 -6.84
C ASP A 165 -8.86 0.64 -5.48
N PHE A 166 -7.52 0.74 -5.42
CA PHE A 166 -6.80 0.72 -4.16
C PHE A 166 -7.30 1.80 -3.20
N LEU A 167 -7.41 3.04 -3.64
CA LEU A 167 -7.85 4.16 -2.81
C LEU A 167 -9.24 3.93 -2.22
N LYS A 168 -10.21 3.45 -3.03
CA LYS A 168 -11.56 3.14 -2.54
C LYS A 168 -11.55 2.07 -1.47
N ILE A 169 -10.79 1.00 -1.68
CA ILE A 169 -10.66 -0.08 -0.69
C ILE A 169 -9.95 0.43 0.56
N ALA A 170 -8.84 1.14 0.41
CA ALA A 170 -8.04 1.68 1.50
C ALA A 170 -8.84 2.66 2.36
N VAL A 171 -9.61 3.57 1.75
CA VAL A 171 -10.52 4.48 2.48
C VAL A 171 -11.56 3.70 3.29
N ALA A 172 -12.18 2.69 2.68
CA ALA A 172 -13.14 1.84 3.41
C ALA A 172 -12.49 1.08 4.57
N MET A 173 -11.24 0.63 4.41
CA MET A 173 -10.52 -0.15 5.43
C MET A 173 -9.89 0.70 6.54
N LEU A 174 -9.40 1.89 6.24
CA LEU A 174 -8.63 2.73 7.16
C LEU A 174 -9.47 3.87 7.77
N GLY A 175 -10.64 4.18 7.18
CA GLY A 175 -11.51 5.24 7.69
C GLY A 175 -10.82 6.61 7.71
N THR A 176 -10.96 7.35 8.80
CA THR A 176 -10.36 8.69 8.97
C THR A 176 -8.83 8.70 8.92
N GLU A 177 -8.17 7.57 9.16
CA GLU A 177 -6.71 7.45 9.03
C GLU A 177 -6.26 7.37 7.57
N ALA A 178 -7.15 7.03 6.64
CA ALA A 178 -6.84 6.92 5.22
C ALA A 178 -6.35 8.25 4.63
N GLU A 179 -6.99 9.36 4.99
CA GLU A 179 -6.63 10.68 4.46
C GLU A 179 -5.20 11.05 4.85
N ASN A 180 -4.80 10.87 6.11
CA ASN A 180 -3.44 11.19 6.55
C ASN A 180 -2.38 10.27 5.94
N LEU A 181 -2.68 8.96 5.86
CA LEU A 181 -1.74 7.95 5.37
C LEU A 181 -1.54 8.00 3.86
N LEU A 182 -2.58 8.32 3.10
CA LEU A 182 -2.57 8.30 1.63
C LEU A 182 -2.21 9.66 1.02
N THR A 183 -2.27 10.76 1.78
CA THR A 183 -1.89 12.10 1.31
C THR A 183 -0.51 12.56 1.78
N GLY A 184 0.24 11.71 2.48
CA GLY A 184 1.63 12.00 2.86
C GLY A 184 1.81 13.05 3.97
N ASN A 185 0.73 13.55 4.58
CA ASN A 185 0.83 14.56 5.65
C ASN A 185 1.39 13.95 6.95
N LYS A 186 2.71 14.04 7.10
CA LYS A 186 3.37 13.91 8.40
C LYS A 186 2.92 15.08 9.26
N LYS A 187 2.10 14.83 10.28
CA LYS A 187 1.94 15.81 11.36
C LYS A 187 3.31 16.04 11.98
N ASN A 188 3.69 17.33 12.00
CA ASN A 188 4.86 17.93 12.63
C ASN A 188 5.17 17.38 14.02
#